data_AF-Q6LA99-F1
#
_entry.id   AF-Q6LA99-F1
#
_cell.length_a   1.000
_cell.length_b   1.000
_cell.length_c   1.000
_cell.angle_alpha   90.00
_cell.angle_beta   90.00
_cell.angle_gamma   90.00
#
_symmetry.space_group_name_H-M   'P 1'
#
loop_
_entity.id
_entity.type
_entity.pdbx_description
1 polymer ?
#
loop_
_entity_poly.entity_id
_entity_poly.type
_entity_poly.pdbx_seq_one_letter_code
_entity_poly.pdbx_strand_id
1 'polypeptide(L)'
;KLFCRQGFYLQANPDGSIQGTPEDTSSFTHFNLIPVGLRVVTIQSAKLGHYMAMNAEGLLYSSPHFTAECRFKECVFENYYVLYASALYRQRRSGRAWYLGLDKEGQVMKGNRVKKTKAAAHFLPKL
;
A
#
# COMPACT_ATOMS: atom_id res chain seq x y z
N LYS A 1 -0.41 -7.87 9.13
CA LYS A 1 0.14 -6.50 9.14
C LYS A 1 1.08 -6.27 7.94
N LEU A 2 1.29 -5.01 7.52
CA LEU A 2 2.25 -4.65 6.46
C LEU A 2 3.32 -3.71 7.02
N PHE A 3 4.55 -4.22 7.19
CA PHE A 3 5.66 -3.44 7.74
C PHE A 3 6.54 -2.88 6.62
N CYS A 4 6.60 -1.56 6.50
CA CYS A 4 7.47 -0.87 5.56
C CYS A 4 8.93 -0.91 6.04
N ARG A 5 9.89 -1.12 5.13
CA ARG A 5 11.34 -1.07 5.41
C ARG A 5 11.78 0.25 6.05
N GLN A 6 10.99 1.32 5.92
CA GLN A 6 11.21 2.61 6.56
C GLN A 6 11.00 2.61 8.07
N GLY A 7 10.55 1.49 8.67
CA GLY A 7 10.41 1.34 10.12
C GLY A 7 8.99 1.45 10.67
N PHE A 8 7.98 1.39 9.80
CA PHE A 8 6.58 1.65 10.17
C PHE A 8 5.65 0.54 9.71
N TYR A 9 4.68 0.18 10.55
CA TYR A 9 3.49 -0.55 10.16
C TYR A 9 2.55 0.39 9.41
N LEU A 10 2.04 -0.04 8.26
CA LEU A 10 0.95 0.65 7.60
C LEU A 10 -0.26 0.67 8.56
N GLN A 11 -0.99 1.78 8.58
CA GLN A 11 -2.15 1.99 9.43
C GLN A 11 -3.24 2.73 8.65
N ALA A 12 -4.48 2.26 8.79
CA ALA A 12 -5.67 2.95 8.29
C ALA A 12 -6.54 3.39 9.47
N ASN A 13 -6.61 4.70 9.70
CA ASN A 13 -7.27 5.30 10.85
C ASN A 13 -8.79 5.48 10.63
N PRO A 14 -9.59 5.60 11.71
CA PRO A 14 -11.04 5.85 11.62
C PRO A 14 -11.43 7.12 10.86
N ASP A 15 -10.58 8.15 10.87
CA ASP A 15 -10.79 9.39 10.12
C ASP A 15 -10.54 9.25 8.60
N GLY A 16 -10.20 8.03 8.15
CA GLY A 16 -9.89 7.72 6.75
C GLY A 16 -8.44 7.97 6.35
N SER A 17 -7.62 8.54 7.24
CA SER A 17 -6.20 8.77 6.96
C SER A 17 -5.42 7.45 6.91
N ILE A 18 -4.42 7.41 6.04
CA ILE A 18 -3.50 6.29 5.90
C ILE A 18 -2.10 6.83 6.18
N GLN A 19 -1.39 6.17 7.09
CA GLN A 19 -0.03 6.55 7.48
C GLN A 19 0.74 5.34 8.02
N GLY A 20 2.00 5.55 8.36
CA GLY A 20 2.82 4.63 9.11
C GLY A 20 2.71 4.88 10.61
N THR A 21 2.79 3.82 11.41
CA THR A 21 2.97 3.89 12.86
C THR A 21 4.13 2.98 13.28
N PRO A 22 4.97 3.36 14.25
CA PRO A 22 5.94 2.44 14.85
C PRO A 22 5.26 1.42 15.78
N GLU A 23 3.99 1.64 16.16
CA GLU A 23 3.26 0.83 17.12
C GLU A 23 2.76 -0.49 16.51
N ASP A 24 3.27 -1.61 17.02
CA ASP A 24 2.85 -2.95 16.59
C ASP A 24 1.53 -3.41 17.24
N THR A 25 1.05 -2.73 18.28
CA THR A 25 -0.13 -3.17 19.04
C THR A 25 -1.44 -2.59 18.50
N SER A 26 -1.38 -1.59 17.62
CA SER A 26 -2.56 -0.93 17.08
C SER A 26 -3.40 -1.89 16.22
N SER A 27 -4.69 -2.01 16.57
CA SER A 27 -5.63 -2.84 15.79
C SER A 27 -5.84 -2.34 14.35
N PHE A 28 -5.57 -1.06 14.09
CA PHE A 28 -5.69 -0.41 12.78
C PHE A 28 -4.56 -0.75 11.80
N THR A 29 -3.57 -1.54 12.23
CA THR A 29 -2.48 -2.06 11.39
C THR A 29 -2.78 -3.44 10.78
N HIS A 30 -3.92 -4.04 11.13
CA HIS A 30 -4.35 -5.32 10.59
C HIS A 30 -5.09 -5.12 9.26
N PHE A 31 -4.63 -5.83 8.24
CA PHE A 31 -5.21 -5.81 6.91
C PHE A 31 -5.47 -7.23 6.42
N ASN A 32 -6.59 -7.40 5.73
CA ASN A 32 -6.86 -8.56 4.91
C ASN A 32 -6.23 -8.32 3.54
N LEU A 33 -5.28 -9.17 3.14
CA LEU A 33 -4.81 -9.22 1.76
C LEU A 33 -5.63 -10.26 1.00
N ILE A 34 -6.57 -9.78 0.20
CA ILE A 34 -7.54 -10.63 -0.50
C ILE A 34 -7.12 -10.74 -1.96
N PRO A 35 -6.83 -11.95 -2.48
CA PRO A 35 -6.49 -12.13 -3.88
C PRO A 35 -7.71 -11.85 -4.77
N VAL A 36 -7.52 -11.00 -5.77
CA VAL A 36 -8.57 -10.60 -6.75
C VAL A 36 -8.13 -10.84 -8.21
N GLY A 37 -6.99 -11.51 -8.39
CA GLY A 37 -6.44 -11.91 -9.67
C GLY A 37 -5.03 -12.49 -9.52
N LEU A 38 -4.44 -12.96 -10.62
CA LEU A 38 -3.08 -13.51 -10.61
C LEU A 38 -2.08 -12.44 -10.14
N ARG A 39 -1.51 -12.64 -8.94
CA ARG A 39 -0.60 -11.68 -8.27
C ARG A 39 -1.23 -10.29 -8.07
N VAL A 40 -2.56 -10.21 -7.98
CA VAL A 40 -3.27 -8.96 -7.71
C VAL A 40 -4.09 -9.14 -6.45
N VAL A 41 -3.89 -8.25 -5.49
CA VAL A 41 -4.59 -8.22 -4.21
C VAL A 41 -5.38 -6.93 -4.05
N THR A 42 -6.39 -6.98 -3.19
CA THR A 42 -6.88 -5.78 -2.52
C THR A 42 -6.44 -5.82 -1.06
N ILE A 43 -6.21 -4.64 -0.47
CA ILE A 43 -5.75 -4.48 0.90
C ILE A 43 -6.92 -3.83 1.66
N GLN A 44 -7.59 -4.61 2.49
CA GLN A 44 -8.75 -4.15 3.27
C GLN A 44 -8.35 -3.98 4.73
N SER A 45 -8.69 -2.85 5.35
CA SER A 45 -8.57 -2.69 6.80
C SER A 45 -9.46 -3.71 7.50
N ALA A 46 -8.88 -4.58 8.33
CA ALA A 46 -9.64 -5.58 9.06
C ALA A 46 -10.59 -4.94 10.08
N LYS A 47 -10.20 -3.76 10.61
CA LYS A 47 -10.98 -3.03 11.62
C LYS A 47 -12.11 -2.20 11.02
N LEU A 48 -11.87 -1.57 9.87
CA LEU A 48 -12.82 -0.63 9.24
C LEU A 48 -13.64 -1.25 8.10
N GLY A 49 -13.20 -2.37 7.53
CA GLY A 49 -13.80 -2.96 6.33
C GLY A 49 -13.53 -2.17 5.03
N HIS A 50 -12.93 -0.99 5.12
CA HIS A 50 -12.57 -0.17 3.97
C HIS A 50 -11.37 -0.72 3.22
N TYR A 51 -11.32 -0.48 1.92
CA TYR A 51 -10.24 -0.86 1.02
C TYR A 51 -9.26 0.29 0.86
N MET A 52 -7.96 -0.01 0.89
CA MET A 52 -6.97 0.93 0.40
C MET A 52 -7.11 1.06 -1.11
N ALA A 53 -7.08 2.28 -1.62
CA ALA A 53 -7.16 2.59 -3.03
C ALA A 53 -6.13 3.65 -3.42
N MET A 54 -5.74 3.68 -4.69
CA MET A 54 -4.87 4.72 -5.25
C MET A 54 -5.56 5.41 -6.41
N ASN A 55 -5.71 6.73 -6.34
CA ASN A 55 -6.39 7.51 -7.37
C ASN A 55 -5.47 7.92 -8.54
N ALA A 56 -6.04 8.60 -9.55
CA ALA A 56 -5.34 9.05 -10.75
C ALA A 56 -4.23 10.09 -10.48
N GLU A 57 -4.22 10.77 -9.33
CA GLU A 57 -3.15 11.67 -8.89
C GLU A 57 -2.04 10.93 -8.11
N GLY A 58 -2.22 9.64 -7.87
CA GLY A 58 -1.33 8.77 -7.11
C GLY A 58 -1.51 8.91 -5.61
N LEU A 59 -2.57 9.56 -5.13
CA LEU A 59 -2.89 9.65 -3.71
C LEU A 59 -3.50 8.33 -3.23
N LEU A 60 -3.06 7.86 -2.07
CA LEU A 60 -3.73 6.76 -1.40
C LEU A 60 -4.88 7.28 -0.56
N TYR A 61 -5.96 6.53 -0.53
CA TYR A 61 -7.14 6.86 0.26
C TYR A 61 -7.85 5.60 0.73
N SER A 62 -8.71 5.77 1.74
CA SER A 62 -9.58 4.73 2.28
C SER A 62 -10.92 4.76 1.55
N SER A 63 -11.29 3.66 0.89
CA SER A 63 -12.53 3.53 0.12
C SER A 63 -13.52 2.59 0.83
N PRO A 64 -14.77 2.99 1.06
CA PRO A 64 -15.79 2.09 1.60
C PRO A 64 -16.26 1.05 0.57
N HIS A 65 -15.96 1.24 -0.71
CA HIS A 65 -16.38 0.36 -1.80
C HIS A 65 -15.17 -0.23 -2.54
N PHE A 66 -15.28 -1.48 -2.95
CA PHE A 66 -14.28 -2.10 -3.80
C PHE A 66 -14.40 -1.56 -5.24
N THR A 67 -13.32 -0.97 -5.75
CA THR A 67 -13.23 -0.39 -7.09
C THR A 67 -11.97 -0.88 -7.81
N ALA A 68 -11.82 -0.53 -9.09
CA ALA A 68 -10.60 -0.81 -9.84
C ALA A 68 -9.34 -0.19 -9.21
N GLU A 69 -9.49 0.94 -8.50
CA GLU A 69 -8.40 1.62 -7.79
C GLU A 69 -7.93 0.88 -6.52
N CYS A 70 -8.72 -0.07 -6.03
CA CYS A 70 -8.41 -0.90 -4.86
C CYS A 70 -7.51 -2.10 -5.19
N ARG A 71 -7.09 -2.24 -6.45
CA ARG A 71 -6.34 -3.40 -6.97
C ARG A 71 -4.85 -3.07 -7.03
N PHE A 72 -4.06 -3.85 -6.30
CA PHE A 72 -2.60 -3.73 -6.29
C PHE A 72 -1.94 -5.00 -6.82
N LYS A 73 -1.05 -4.85 -7.80
CA LYS A 73 -0.19 -5.92 -8.28
C LYS A 73 0.98 -6.13 -7.31
N GLU A 74 1.11 -7.34 -6.81
CA GLU A 74 2.23 -7.75 -5.96
C GLU A 74 3.47 -8.00 -6.81
N CYS A 75 4.58 -7.37 -6.44
CA CYS A 75 5.89 -7.57 -7.04
C CYS A 75 6.89 -7.94 -5.94
N VAL A 76 7.76 -8.92 -6.20
CA VAL A 76 8.89 -9.22 -5.30
C VAL A 76 10.11 -8.40 -5.71
N PHE A 77 10.87 -7.92 -4.73
CA PHE A 77 12.16 -7.24 -4.93
C PHE A 77 13.24 -7.89 -4.07
N GLU A 78 14.39 -8.18 -4.70
CA GLU A 78 15.56 -8.83 -4.08
C GLU A 78 15.21 -10.10 -3.28
N ASN A 79 14.17 -10.83 -3.70
CA ASN A 79 13.67 -12.05 -3.05
C ASN A 79 13.22 -11.90 -1.59
N TYR A 80 13.06 -10.67 -1.10
CA TYR A 80 12.75 -10.43 0.32
C TYR A 80 11.56 -9.50 0.52
N TYR A 81 11.46 -8.40 -0.25
CA TYR A 81 10.41 -7.42 -0.07
C TYR A 81 9.24 -7.63 -1.04
N VAL A 82 8.03 -7.36 -0.57
CA VAL A 82 6.82 -7.26 -1.40
C VAL A 82 6.54 -5.79 -1.67
N LEU A 83 6.21 -5.48 -2.92
CA LEU A 83 5.80 -4.17 -3.38
C LEU A 83 4.37 -4.27 -3.91
N TYR A 84 3.57 -3.24 -3.63
CA TYR A 84 2.18 -3.15 -4.09
C TYR A 84 2.06 -2.03 -5.11
N ALA A 85 2.02 -2.40 -6.40
CA ALA A 85 1.86 -1.45 -7.49
C ALA A 85 0.39 -1.22 -7.82
N SER A 86 -0.04 -0.01 -8.14
CA SER A 86 -1.38 0.20 -8.71
C SER A 86 -1.55 -0.68 -9.95
N ALA A 87 -2.65 -1.43 -10.01
CA ALA A 87 -2.98 -2.21 -11.20
C ALA A 87 -3.46 -1.31 -12.34
N LEU A 88 -4.02 -0.14 -12.01
CA LEU A 88 -4.64 0.80 -12.96
C LEU A 88 -3.67 1.88 -13.43
N TYR A 89 -2.85 2.43 -12.53
CA TYR A 89 -2.07 3.64 -12.79
C TYR A 89 -0.56 3.39 -12.92
N ARG A 90 0.04 4.08 -13.90
CA ARG A 90 1.47 4.09 -14.18
C ARG A 90 1.87 5.37 -14.90
N GLN A 91 3.17 5.67 -14.92
CA GLN A 91 3.72 6.75 -15.73
C GLN A 91 3.41 6.51 -17.21
N ARG A 92 2.70 7.44 -17.86
CA ARG A 92 2.25 7.29 -19.26
C ARG A 92 3.41 7.10 -20.24
N ARG A 93 4.49 7.86 -20.10
CA ARG A 93 5.63 7.83 -21.03
C ARG A 93 6.56 6.64 -20.81
N SER A 94 6.98 6.41 -19.57
CA SER A 94 8.00 5.38 -19.25
C SER A 94 7.42 4.02 -18.89
N GLY A 95 6.10 3.90 -18.74
CA GLY A 95 5.45 2.68 -18.27
C GLY A 95 5.70 2.34 -16.79
N ARG A 96 6.52 3.14 -16.08
CA ARG A 96 6.91 2.91 -14.68
C ARG A 96 5.67 2.87 -13.79
N ALA A 97 5.46 1.75 -13.12
CA ALA A 97 4.37 1.55 -12.18
C ALA A 97 4.43 2.55 -11.01
N TRP A 98 3.26 2.83 -10.44
CA TRP A 98 3.10 3.60 -9.21
C TRP A 98 2.93 2.64 -8.05
N TYR A 99 3.55 2.93 -6.91
CA TYR A 99 3.62 1.99 -5.79
C TYR A 99 3.07 2.62 -4.51
N LEU A 100 2.42 1.80 -3.68
CA LEU A 100 2.24 2.09 -2.27
C LEU A 100 3.62 2.34 -1.63
N GLY A 101 3.72 3.36 -0.78
CA GLY A 101 4.94 3.60 -0.02
C GLY A 101 4.81 4.66 1.06
N LEU A 102 5.70 4.54 2.04
CA LEU A 102 5.86 5.49 3.15
C LEU A 102 7.22 6.18 3.04
N ASP A 103 7.33 7.44 3.46
CA ASP A 103 8.62 8.14 3.56
C ASP A 103 9.37 7.78 4.86
N LYS A 104 10.40 8.55 5.24
CA LYS A 104 11.23 8.25 6.42
C LYS A 104 10.55 8.64 7.72
N GLU A 105 9.54 9.49 7.62
CA GLU A 105 8.74 10.04 8.70
C GLU A 105 7.44 9.23 8.89
N GLY A 106 7.24 8.19 8.08
CA GLY A 106 6.05 7.34 8.12
C GLY A 106 4.86 7.92 7.38
N GLN A 107 5.01 9.01 6.62
CA GLN A 107 3.90 9.59 5.86
C GLN A 107 3.72 8.89 4.52
N VAL A 108 2.46 8.82 4.08
CA VAL A 108 2.14 8.27 2.76
C VAL A 108 2.72 9.13 1.66
N MET A 109 3.37 8.47 0.70
CA MET A 109 3.88 9.10 -0.50
C MET A 109 2.90 8.95 -1.67
N LYS A 110 2.84 9.97 -2.56
CA LYS A 110 2.17 9.80 -3.87
C LYS A 110 2.82 8.66 -4.65
N GLY A 111 2.02 7.75 -5.18
CA GLY A 111 2.51 6.53 -5.82
C GLY A 111 3.42 6.77 -7.02
N ASN A 112 3.27 7.89 -7.72
CA ASN A 112 4.14 8.30 -8.82
C ASN A 112 5.57 8.69 -8.38
N ARG A 113 5.75 9.04 -7.09
CA ARG A 113 7.03 9.39 -6.44
C ARG A 113 7.71 8.18 -5.81
N VAL A 114 6.96 7.14 -5.47
CA VAL A 114 7.51 5.89 -4.93
C VAL A 114 8.22 5.11 -6.05
N LYS A 115 9.47 4.72 -5.80
CA LYS A 115 10.31 4.00 -6.77
C LYS A 115 10.55 2.57 -6.29
N LYS A 116 10.47 1.60 -7.20
CA LYS A 116 10.70 0.16 -6.95
C LYS A 116 11.99 -0.15 -6.18
N THR A 117 13.06 0.62 -6.41
CA THR A 117 14.39 0.38 -5.82
C THR A 117 14.62 1.14 -4.51
N LYS A 118 13.60 1.81 -3.98
CA LYS A 118 13.71 2.62 -2.76
C LYS A 118 12.95 1.97 -1.62
N ALA A 119 13.53 2.02 -0.42
CA ALA A 119 12.99 1.43 0.80
C ALA A 119 11.53 1.82 1.08
N ALA A 120 11.11 3.03 0.69
CA ALA A 120 9.73 3.48 0.73
C ALA A 120 8.70 2.50 0.12
N ALA A 121 9.08 1.78 -0.95
CA ALA A 121 8.19 0.84 -1.64
C ALA A 121 8.16 -0.56 -1.01
N HIS A 122 9.08 -0.85 -0.09
CA HIS A 122 9.39 -2.21 0.34
C HIS A 122 8.60 -2.57 1.59
N PHE A 123 7.71 -3.56 1.49
CA PHE A 123 6.91 -4.05 2.61
C PHE A 123 7.22 -5.51 2.93
N LEU A 124 7.09 -5.84 4.20
CA LEU A 124 7.13 -7.18 4.76
C LEU A 124 5.74 -7.50 5.33
N PRO A 125 4.99 -8.43 4.71
CA PRO A 125 3.80 -8.98 5.33
C PRO A 125 4.19 -9.71 6.62
N LYS A 126 3.62 -9.29 7.74
CA LYS A 126 3.75 -9.97 9.03
C LYS A 126 2.40 -10.57 9.40
N LEU A 127 2.38 -11.79 9.93
CA LEU A 127 1.17 -12.41 10.47
C LEU A 127 0.70 -11.63 11.71
#